data_AF-A0A7L6BAI9-F1
#
_entry.id   AF-A0A7L6BAI9-F1
#
_cell.length_a   1.000
_cell.length_b   1.000
_cell.length_c   1.000
_cell.angle_alpha   90.00
_cell.angle_beta   90.00
_cell.angle_gamma   90.00
#
_symmetry.space_group_name_H-M   'P 1'
#
loop_
_entity.id
_entity.type
_entity.pdbx_description
1 polymer ?
#
loop_
_entity_poly.entity_id
_entity_poly.type
_entity_poly.pdbx_seq_one_letter_code
_entity_poly.pdbx_strand_id
1 'polypeptide(L)'
;MTGDAGAWPETPDPTRRVDSSGRGDRVGLPVPVDAACVLLAVLVLLGSWGGMVLVVADQVVPTWLVSGALLLAPLVITPFWHLVDRWARVPDDVGRSTRTRRALVLLTVVAWAGTGLGLLGDLPATYRVLEPGGPDGCRAVARQRSFLFAGSGQVYAVPASGIGWQVSSWTADDGGKPITDHAYKLRWSDDGGLLLLRGSGGQPVWPGMHEVDCR
;
A
#
# COMPACT_ATOMS: atom_id res chain seq x y z
N MET A 1 -77.68 58.92 22.44
CA MET A 1 -78.04 57.61 21.87
C MET A 1 -77.58 57.66 20.43
N THR A 2 -76.60 56.96 19.90
CA THR A 2 -75.94 55.65 20.12
C THR A 2 -74.86 55.63 19.02
N GLY A 3 -73.67 55.04 19.12
CA GLY A 3 -73.07 54.16 20.09
C GLY A 3 -71.65 53.85 19.60
N ASP A 4 -70.83 53.41 20.55
CA ASP A 4 -69.48 52.89 20.33
C ASP A 4 -69.48 51.64 19.45
N ALA A 5 -68.51 51.57 18.54
CA ALA A 5 -67.99 50.36 17.93
C ALA A 5 -66.48 50.61 17.78
N GLY A 6 -65.58 49.92 18.45
CA GLY A 6 -65.48 48.48 18.56
C GLY A 6 -64.12 48.11 17.97
N ALA A 7 -63.10 48.13 18.82
CA ALA A 7 -61.73 47.77 18.47
C ALA A 7 -61.66 46.28 18.13
N TRP A 8 -61.17 45.97 16.94
CA TRP A 8 -60.87 44.60 16.52
C TRP A 8 -59.45 44.23 16.99
N PRO A 9 -59.21 42.99 17.48
CA PRO A 9 -57.87 42.52 17.76
C PRO A 9 -57.10 42.28 16.46
N GLU A 10 -55.88 42.85 16.38
CA GLU A 10 -54.97 42.68 15.25
C GLU A 10 -54.59 41.21 15.04
N THR A 11 -54.64 40.81 13.77
CA THR A 11 -54.27 39.51 13.22
C THR A 11 -52.78 39.23 13.45
N PRO A 12 -52.38 38.02 13.88
CA PRO A 12 -50.97 37.68 14.04
C PRO A 12 -50.22 37.73 12.70
N ASP A 13 -49.10 38.45 12.71
CA ASP A 13 -48.20 38.68 11.58
C ASP A 13 -47.56 37.35 11.08
N PRO A 14 -47.78 36.96 9.81
CA PRO A 14 -47.20 35.74 9.22
C PRO A 14 -45.69 35.87 8.90
N THR A 15 -45.05 37.01 9.17
CA THR A 15 -43.63 37.21 8.85
C THR A 15 -42.67 36.87 9.99
N ARG A 16 -43.16 36.37 11.13
CA ARG A 16 -42.32 35.92 12.25
C ARG A 16 -41.63 34.59 11.94
N ARG A 17 -40.57 34.66 11.12
CA ARG A 17 -39.64 33.57 10.86
C ARG A 17 -38.89 33.29 12.16
N VAL A 18 -39.19 32.15 12.79
CA VAL A 18 -38.46 31.62 13.93
C VAL A 18 -37.07 31.24 13.44
N ASP A 19 -36.04 31.95 13.90
CA ASP A 19 -34.65 31.53 13.78
C ASP A 19 -34.45 30.28 14.65
N SER A 20 -34.58 29.11 14.03
CA SER A 20 -34.17 27.85 14.64
C SER A 20 -32.65 27.72 14.53
N SER A 21 -31.97 28.14 15.59
CA SER A 21 -30.59 27.75 15.88
C SER A 21 -30.51 26.24 16.08
N GLY A 22 -30.44 25.49 14.98
CA GLY A 22 -30.21 24.05 14.95
C GLY A 22 -28.72 23.74 15.03
N ARG A 23 -28.23 23.69 16.27
CA ARG A 23 -26.96 23.05 16.63
C ARG A 23 -27.07 21.55 16.35
N GLY A 24 -26.10 21.03 15.61
CA GLY A 24 -25.69 19.63 15.69
C GLY A 24 -25.99 18.81 14.45
N ASP A 25 -25.09 18.88 13.47
CA ASP A 25 -24.73 17.73 12.65
C ASP A 25 -23.29 17.92 12.17
N ARG A 26 -22.34 17.42 12.98
CA ARG A 26 -21.03 17.05 12.45
C ARG A 26 -21.25 15.75 11.68
N VAL A 27 -21.82 15.87 10.49
CA VAL A 27 -21.82 14.80 9.49
C VAL A 27 -20.36 14.47 9.26
N GLY A 28 -19.96 13.25 9.60
CA GLY A 28 -18.63 12.74 9.31
C GLY A 28 -18.35 13.01 7.83
N LEU A 29 -17.33 13.82 7.55
CA LEU A 29 -16.94 14.18 6.19
C LEU A 29 -16.85 12.90 5.37
N PRO A 30 -17.71 12.69 4.35
CA PRO A 30 -17.51 11.59 3.43
C PRO A 30 -16.17 11.88 2.76
N VAL A 31 -15.16 11.05 3.04
CA VAL A 31 -13.91 11.12 2.31
C VAL A 31 -14.30 10.93 0.84
N PRO A 32 -14.11 11.94 -0.03
CA PRO A 32 -14.52 11.82 -1.41
C PRO A 32 -13.78 10.61 -1.97
N VAL A 33 -14.52 9.66 -2.56
CA VAL A 33 -14.00 8.39 -3.09
C VAL A 33 -12.76 8.62 -3.97
N ASP A 34 -12.69 9.77 -4.63
CA ASP A 34 -11.55 10.23 -5.43
C ASP A 34 -10.25 10.38 -4.62
N ALA A 35 -10.31 10.93 -3.40
CA ALA A 35 -9.14 11.07 -2.53
C ALA A 35 -8.63 9.71 -2.02
N ALA A 36 -9.56 8.79 -1.73
CA ALA A 36 -9.21 7.43 -1.32
C ALA A 36 -8.55 6.64 -2.47
N CYS A 37 -9.07 6.75 -3.69
CA CYS A 37 -8.49 6.14 -4.88
C CYS A 37 -7.10 6.70 -5.21
N VAL A 38 -6.90 8.02 -5.08
CA VAL A 38 -5.58 8.65 -5.27
C VAL A 38 -4.59 8.18 -4.21
N LEU A 39 -5.01 8.15 -2.94
CA LEU A 39 -4.17 7.65 -1.85
C LEU A 39 -3.77 6.18 -2.09
N LEU A 40 -4.71 5.32 -2.48
CA LEU A 40 -4.45 3.93 -2.82
C LEU A 40 -3.47 3.80 -3.99
N ALA A 41 -3.65 4.57 -5.06
CA ALA A 41 -2.74 4.57 -6.20
C ALA A 41 -1.32 5.02 -5.81
N VAL A 42 -1.21 6.03 -4.94
CA VAL A 42 0.08 6.48 -4.40
C VAL A 42 0.71 5.39 -3.52
N LEU A 43 -0.06 4.72 -2.66
CA LEU A 43 0.44 3.62 -1.84
C LEU A 43 0.91 2.43 -2.69
N VAL A 44 0.20 2.10 -3.77
CA VAL A 44 0.61 1.08 -4.75
C VAL A 44 1.93 1.46 -5.42
N LEU A 45 2.06 2.72 -5.85
CA LEU A 45 3.30 3.21 -6.46
C LEU A 45 4.49 3.12 -5.50
N LEU A 46 4.30 3.58 -4.26
CA LEU A 46 5.34 3.53 -3.22
C LEU A 46 5.72 2.09 -2.87
N GLY A 47 4.75 1.18 -2.74
CA GLY A 47 4.99 -0.22 -2.43
C GLY A 47 5.67 -0.98 -3.58
N SER A 48 5.27 -0.72 -4.82
CA SER A 48 5.81 -1.40 -6.01
C SER A 48 7.25 -0.98 -6.33
N TRP A 49 7.66 0.25 -6.00
CA TRP A 49 8.96 0.81 -6.40
C TRP A 49 9.93 1.01 -5.23
N GLY A 50 9.44 1.01 -3.98
CA GLY A 50 10.24 1.43 -2.82
C GLY A 50 11.21 0.40 -2.25
N GLY A 51 11.37 -0.79 -2.85
CA GLY A 51 12.25 -1.82 -2.28
C GLY A 51 11.79 -2.26 -0.89
N MET A 52 10.48 -2.34 -0.68
CA MET A 52 9.90 -2.75 0.60
C MET A 52 9.41 -4.19 0.54
N VAL A 53 9.44 -4.88 1.68
CA VAL A 53 8.80 -6.19 1.87
C VAL A 53 7.92 -6.15 3.10
N LEU A 54 6.78 -6.84 3.08
CA LEU A 54 5.93 -6.99 4.26
C LEU A 54 6.15 -8.38 4.84
N VAL A 55 6.44 -8.47 6.14
CA VAL A 55 6.58 -9.76 6.83
C VAL A 55 5.54 -9.88 7.93
N VAL A 56 4.72 -10.94 7.83
CA VAL A 56 3.65 -11.27 8.78
C VAL A 56 3.85 -12.72 9.22
N ALA A 57 4.06 -12.96 10.53
CA ALA A 57 4.20 -14.31 11.08
C ALA A 57 5.16 -15.22 10.29
N ASP A 58 6.38 -14.72 10.05
CA ASP A 58 7.46 -15.38 9.27
C ASP A 58 7.19 -15.60 7.78
N GLN A 59 6.03 -15.15 7.26
CA GLN A 59 5.73 -15.15 5.84
C GLN A 59 6.07 -13.80 5.24
N VAL A 60 6.81 -13.83 4.12
CA VAL A 60 7.10 -12.64 3.32
C VAL A 60 5.98 -12.47 2.30
N VAL A 61 5.30 -11.35 2.35
CA VAL A 61 4.27 -10.95 1.39
C VAL A 61 4.92 -9.99 0.38
N PRO A 62 5.07 -10.41 -0.88
CA PRO A 62 5.53 -9.52 -1.94
C PRO A 62 4.66 -8.27 -2.07
N THR A 63 5.29 -7.12 -2.34
CA THR A 63 4.59 -5.85 -2.51
C THR A 63 3.66 -5.82 -3.73
N TRP A 64 3.91 -6.62 -4.76
CA TRP A 64 2.98 -6.76 -5.90
C TRP A 64 1.66 -7.42 -5.48
N LEU A 65 1.67 -8.35 -4.52
CA LEU A 65 0.45 -8.97 -3.99
C LEU A 65 -0.39 -7.95 -3.24
N VAL A 66 0.26 -7.16 -2.38
CA VAL A 66 -0.39 -6.07 -1.63
C VAL A 66 -0.96 -5.05 -2.61
N SER A 67 -0.17 -4.65 -3.61
CA SER A 67 -0.59 -3.68 -4.63
C SER A 67 -1.75 -4.19 -5.48
N GLY A 68 -1.69 -5.45 -5.93
CA GLY A 68 -2.76 -6.08 -6.67
C GLY A 68 -4.04 -6.19 -5.85
N ALA A 69 -3.94 -6.55 -4.57
CA ALA A 69 -5.09 -6.60 -3.67
C ALA A 69 -5.73 -5.21 -3.50
N LEU A 70 -4.91 -4.17 -3.29
CA LEU A 70 -5.39 -2.78 -3.20
C LEU A 70 -6.03 -2.29 -4.50
N LEU A 71 -5.55 -2.75 -5.67
CA LEU A 71 -6.16 -2.45 -6.97
C LEU A 71 -7.49 -3.19 -7.19
N LEU A 72 -7.64 -4.40 -6.67
CA LEU A 72 -8.88 -5.17 -6.77
C LEU A 72 -9.94 -4.71 -5.78
N ALA A 73 -9.56 -4.18 -4.62
CA ALA A 73 -10.49 -3.67 -3.61
C ALA A 73 -11.55 -2.71 -4.19
N PRO A 74 -11.20 -1.62 -4.92
CA PRO A 74 -12.21 -0.74 -5.52
C PRO A 74 -13.04 -1.45 -6.60
N LEU A 75 -12.49 -2.38 -7.36
CA LEU A 75 -13.23 -3.14 -8.38
C LEU A 75 -14.35 -4.00 -7.77
N VAL A 76 -14.19 -4.46 -6.54
CA VAL A 76 -15.21 -5.24 -5.81
C VAL A 76 -16.16 -4.34 -5.02
N ILE A 77 -15.62 -3.31 -4.38
CA ILE A 77 -16.36 -2.40 -3.50
C ILE A 77 -17.30 -1.50 -4.33
N THR A 78 -16.85 -0.96 -5.45
CA THR A 78 -17.63 -0.01 -6.27
C THR A 78 -18.93 -0.60 -6.85
N PRO A 79 -18.95 -1.81 -7.48
CA PRO A 79 -20.22 -2.39 -7.95
C PRO A 79 -21.15 -2.79 -6.81
N PHE A 80 -20.61 -3.17 -5.65
CA PHE A 80 -21.41 -3.46 -4.45
C PHE A 80 -22.14 -2.20 -3.96
N TRP A 81 -21.44 -1.05 -3.84
CA TRP A 81 -22.08 0.22 -3.49
C TRP A 81 -23.05 0.71 -4.57
N HIS A 82 -22.73 0.59 -5.86
CA HIS A 82 -23.70 0.90 -6.91
C HIS A 82 -24.94 0.00 -6.87
N LEU A 83 -24.82 -1.24 -6.41
CA LEU A 83 -25.96 -2.13 -6.21
C LEU A 83 -26.84 -1.66 -5.05
N VAL A 84 -26.23 -1.15 -3.97
CA VAL A 84 -26.92 -0.58 -2.80
C VAL A 84 -27.53 0.79 -3.11
N ASP A 85 -26.80 1.67 -3.81
CA ASP A 85 -27.25 3.00 -4.22
C ASP A 85 -28.34 2.95 -5.30
N ARG A 86 -28.40 1.90 -6.12
CA ARG A 86 -29.58 1.69 -6.99
C ARG A 86 -30.90 1.63 -6.21
N TRP A 87 -30.86 1.30 -4.92
CA TRP A 87 -32.03 1.30 -4.04
C TRP A 87 -32.25 2.67 -3.38
N ALA A 88 -31.19 3.45 -3.19
CA ALA A 88 -31.23 4.82 -2.68
C ALA A 88 -30.99 5.81 -3.83
N ARG A 89 -32.04 6.17 -4.58
CA ARG A 89 -31.94 7.10 -5.72
C ARG A 89 -31.36 8.46 -5.28
N VAL A 90 -30.05 8.61 -5.42
CA VAL A 90 -29.36 9.90 -5.41
C VAL A 90 -28.90 10.16 -6.85
N PRO A 91 -29.25 11.30 -7.46
CA PRO A 91 -28.72 11.67 -8.76
C PRO A 91 -27.24 12.05 -8.60
N ASP A 92 -26.35 11.33 -9.29
CA ASP A 92 -24.94 11.68 -9.37
C ASP A 92 -24.72 12.82 -10.39
N ASP A 93 -24.83 14.06 -9.92
CA ASP A 93 -24.28 15.21 -10.65
C ASP A 93 -22.80 15.38 -10.28
N VAL A 94 -21.92 14.72 -11.03
CA VAL A 94 -20.49 15.04 -10.98
C VAL A 94 -19.97 15.27 -12.39
N GLY A 95 -20.02 16.54 -12.80
CA GLY A 95 -19.29 17.06 -13.95
C GLY A 95 -17.77 16.95 -13.73
N ARG A 96 -17.22 15.74 -13.85
CA ARG A 96 -15.76 15.54 -13.80
C ARG A 96 -15.15 16.08 -15.08
N SER A 97 -14.28 17.07 -14.92
CA SER A 97 -13.42 17.56 -15.99
C SER A 97 -12.72 16.39 -16.70
N THR A 98 -12.68 16.44 -18.04
CA THR A 98 -11.99 15.46 -18.89
C THR A 98 -10.52 15.28 -18.46
N ARG A 99 -9.91 16.31 -17.87
CA ARG A 99 -8.55 16.27 -17.32
C ARG A 99 -8.45 15.35 -16.09
N THR A 100 -9.40 15.42 -15.16
CA THR A 100 -9.44 14.57 -13.96
C THR A 100 -9.66 13.12 -14.34
N ARG A 101 -10.56 12.86 -15.30
CA ARG A 101 -10.79 11.49 -15.81
C ARG A 101 -9.53 10.92 -16.47
N ARG A 102 -8.83 11.70 -17.28
CA ARG A 102 -7.55 11.27 -17.90
C ARG A 102 -6.48 10.97 -16.85
N ALA A 103 -6.35 11.83 -15.83
CA ALA A 103 -5.39 11.62 -14.75
C ALA A 103 -5.64 10.33 -13.98
N LEU A 104 -6.90 10.04 -13.63
CA LEU A 104 -7.27 8.80 -12.96
C LEU A 104 -7.02 7.57 -13.83
N VAL A 105 -7.35 7.61 -15.13
CA VAL A 105 -7.06 6.51 -16.06
C VAL A 105 -5.55 6.25 -16.14
N LEU A 106 -4.74 7.31 -16.26
CA LEU A 106 -3.29 7.19 -16.28
C LEU A 106 -2.74 6.58 -14.99
N LEU A 107 -3.20 7.04 -13.83
CA LEU A 107 -2.80 6.47 -12.54
C LEU A 107 -3.14 4.98 -12.44
N THR A 108 -4.34 4.59 -12.85
CA THR A 108 -4.76 3.18 -12.88
C THR A 108 -3.88 2.36 -13.81
N VAL A 109 -3.61 2.84 -15.03
CA VAL A 109 -2.72 2.15 -15.98
C VAL A 109 -1.32 1.98 -15.40
N VAL A 110 -0.75 3.03 -14.80
CA VAL A 110 0.57 2.98 -14.17
C VAL A 110 0.59 2.00 -12.99
N ALA A 111 -0.47 1.98 -12.17
CA ALA A 111 -0.55 1.07 -11.03
C ALA A 111 -0.67 -0.41 -11.45
N TRP A 112 -1.48 -0.70 -12.49
CA TRP A 112 -1.54 -2.04 -13.09
C TRP A 112 -0.22 -2.44 -13.73
N ALA A 113 0.43 -1.52 -14.46
CA ALA A 113 1.74 -1.77 -15.04
C ALA A 113 2.79 -2.07 -13.97
N GLY A 114 2.82 -1.30 -12.87
CA GLY A 114 3.70 -1.55 -11.72
C GLY A 114 3.46 -2.91 -11.08
N THR A 115 2.20 -3.28 -10.86
CA THR A 115 1.81 -4.59 -10.30
C THR A 115 2.22 -5.74 -11.24
N GLY A 116 1.97 -5.60 -12.54
CA GLY A 116 2.34 -6.61 -13.54
C GLY A 116 3.85 -6.79 -13.68
N LEU A 117 4.61 -5.68 -13.69
CA LEU A 117 6.07 -5.71 -13.69
C LEU A 117 6.63 -6.33 -12.41
N GLY A 118 6.03 -6.03 -11.26
CA GLY A 118 6.38 -6.64 -9.98
C GLY A 118 6.17 -8.16 -9.99
N LEU A 119 5.01 -8.63 -10.47
CA LEU A 119 4.71 -10.05 -10.63
C LEU A 119 5.74 -10.74 -11.54
N LEU A 120 6.00 -10.19 -12.73
CA LEU A 120 6.98 -10.77 -13.66
C LEU A 120 8.39 -10.83 -13.06
N GLY A 121 8.76 -9.80 -12.30
CA GLY A 121 10.04 -9.76 -11.59
C GLY A 121 10.15 -10.82 -10.49
N ASP A 122 9.02 -11.21 -9.90
CA ASP A 122 8.90 -12.15 -8.78
C ASP A 122 8.64 -13.61 -9.18
N LEU A 123 8.15 -13.90 -10.39
CA LEU A 123 7.92 -15.27 -10.86
C LEU A 123 9.14 -16.22 -10.65
N PRO A 124 10.39 -15.81 -10.92
CA PRO A 124 11.56 -16.65 -10.64
C PRO A 124 12.17 -16.43 -9.24
N ALA A 125 11.53 -15.62 -8.38
CA ALA A 125 12.08 -15.20 -7.12
C ALA A 125 11.64 -16.09 -5.95
N THR A 126 12.57 -16.33 -5.03
CA THR A 126 12.33 -17.01 -3.75
C THR A 126 12.67 -16.07 -2.61
N TYR A 127 11.75 -15.97 -1.65
CA TYR A 127 11.94 -15.20 -0.44
C TYR A 127 12.25 -16.13 0.74
N ARG A 128 13.23 -15.77 1.56
CA ARG A 128 13.60 -16.50 2.78
C ARG A 128 13.87 -15.51 3.91
N VAL A 129 13.22 -15.73 5.04
CA VAL A 129 13.68 -15.18 6.31
C VAL A 129 14.94 -15.97 6.69
N LEU A 130 16.03 -15.26 6.96
CA LEU A 130 17.31 -15.86 7.28
C LEU A 130 17.44 -16.10 8.78
N GLU A 131 18.13 -17.17 9.14
CA GLU A 131 18.43 -17.53 10.52
C GLU A 131 19.94 -17.33 10.81
N PRO A 132 20.30 -17.01 12.06
CA PRO A 132 19.43 -16.75 13.20
C PRO A 132 18.76 -15.36 13.14
N GLY A 133 17.70 -15.15 13.93
CA GLY A 133 17.16 -13.82 14.18
C GLY A 133 18.10 -12.96 15.03
N GLY A 134 18.03 -11.65 14.84
CA GLY A 134 18.84 -10.65 15.54
C GLY A 134 18.21 -10.13 16.83
N PRO A 135 18.92 -9.24 17.53
CA PRO A 135 18.40 -8.58 18.73
C PRO A 135 17.08 -7.85 18.44
N ASP A 136 16.22 -7.75 19.45
CA ASP A 136 14.90 -7.11 19.39
C ASP A 136 13.95 -7.67 18.30
N GLY A 137 14.23 -8.89 17.83
CA GLY A 137 13.47 -9.53 16.76
C GLY A 137 13.79 -8.98 15.37
N CYS A 138 14.89 -8.24 15.19
CA CYS A 138 15.37 -7.86 13.87
C CYS A 138 15.64 -9.10 13.02
N ARG A 139 15.18 -9.10 11.77
CA ARG A 139 15.29 -10.24 10.84
C ARG A 139 15.88 -9.76 9.53
N ALA A 140 16.78 -10.57 8.98
CA ALA A 140 17.24 -10.41 7.61
C ALA A 140 16.33 -11.24 6.70
N VAL A 141 15.82 -10.63 5.64
CA VAL A 141 15.08 -11.33 4.59
C VAL A 141 15.85 -11.24 3.29
N ALA A 142 15.99 -12.36 2.60
CA ALA A 142 16.61 -12.43 1.31
C ALA A 142 15.57 -12.75 0.23
N ARG A 143 15.56 -11.94 -0.83
CA ARG A 143 14.87 -12.24 -2.09
C ARG A 143 15.93 -12.64 -3.09
N GLN A 144 15.78 -13.79 -3.73
CA GLN A 144 16.74 -14.28 -4.72
C GLN A 144 16.03 -14.73 -5.98
N ARG A 145 16.60 -14.48 -7.15
CA ARG A 145 16.13 -14.99 -8.44
C ARG A 145 17.29 -15.46 -9.31
N SER A 146 16.97 -16.31 -10.27
CA SER A 146 17.92 -16.76 -11.31
C SER A 146 17.19 -16.88 -12.63
N PHE A 147 17.75 -16.33 -13.69
CA PHE A 147 17.19 -16.37 -15.04
C PHE A 147 18.31 -16.37 -16.08
N LEU A 148 18.28 -17.32 -17.02
CA LEU A 148 19.27 -17.46 -18.09
C LEU A 148 20.72 -17.28 -17.62
N PHE A 149 21.14 -18.04 -16.60
CA PHE A 149 22.48 -18.00 -16.02
C PHE A 149 22.87 -16.69 -15.30
N ALA A 150 21.93 -15.75 -15.12
CA ALA A 150 22.13 -14.57 -14.27
C ALA A 150 21.39 -14.76 -12.93
N GLY A 151 22.15 -14.85 -11.85
CA GLY A 151 21.64 -14.84 -10.48
C GLY A 151 21.62 -13.41 -9.91
N SER A 152 20.61 -13.07 -9.12
CA SER A 152 20.59 -11.82 -8.36
C SER A 152 19.75 -11.95 -7.11
N GLY A 153 19.97 -11.06 -6.15
CA GLY A 153 19.10 -10.96 -5.00
C GLY A 153 19.19 -9.63 -4.26
N GLN A 154 18.28 -9.48 -3.31
CA GLN A 154 18.13 -8.31 -2.45
C GLN A 154 18.09 -8.78 -1.00
N VAL A 155 18.70 -7.99 -0.12
CA VAL A 155 18.68 -8.18 1.33
C VAL A 155 17.80 -7.08 1.91
N TYR A 156 16.89 -7.46 2.80
CA TYR A 156 16.00 -6.56 3.52
C TYR A 156 16.24 -6.70 5.02
N ALA A 157 16.24 -5.57 5.71
CA ALA A 157 16.14 -5.52 7.17
C ALA A 157 14.68 -5.37 7.55
N VAL A 158 14.21 -6.22 8.46
CA VAL A 158 12.82 -6.26 8.89
C VAL A 158 12.77 -6.27 10.41
N PRO A 159 12.01 -5.38 11.06
CA PRO A 159 11.75 -5.48 12.49
C PRO A 159 11.00 -6.79 12.83
N ALA A 160 10.74 -7.02 14.12
CA ALA A 160 10.05 -8.21 14.62
C ALA A 160 8.79 -8.58 13.83
N SER A 161 8.06 -7.59 13.31
CA SER A 161 7.05 -7.77 12.26
C SER A 161 6.80 -6.45 11.53
N GLY A 162 6.21 -6.52 10.33
CA GLY A 162 5.80 -5.34 9.57
C GLY A 162 6.62 -5.10 8.32
N ILE A 163 6.86 -3.83 8.02
CA ILE A 163 7.51 -3.40 6.77
C ILE A 163 9.03 -3.43 6.95
N GLY A 164 9.70 -4.15 6.05
CA GLY A 164 11.14 -4.15 5.90
C GLY A 164 11.60 -3.36 4.69
N TRP A 165 12.86 -2.92 4.75
CA TRP A 165 13.49 -2.08 3.74
C TRP A 165 14.68 -2.79 3.13
N GLN A 166 14.85 -2.65 1.82
CA GLN A 166 16.03 -3.15 1.15
C GLN A 166 17.27 -2.40 1.65
N VAL A 167 18.24 -3.14 2.17
CA VAL A 167 19.52 -2.61 2.67
C VAL A 167 20.68 -2.92 1.73
N SER A 168 20.56 -3.97 0.91
CA SER A 168 21.61 -4.35 -0.03
C SER A 168 21.09 -5.22 -1.18
N SER A 169 21.97 -5.50 -2.14
CA SER A 169 21.71 -6.42 -3.25
C SER A 169 22.99 -7.12 -3.68
N TRP A 170 22.84 -8.28 -4.33
CA TRP A 170 23.95 -9.01 -4.94
C TRP A 170 23.58 -9.51 -6.34
N THR A 171 24.62 -9.82 -7.10
CA THR A 171 24.57 -10.59 -8.34
C THR A 171 25.38 -11.87 -8.16
N ALA A 172 25.03 -12.89 -8.93
CA ALA A 172 25.75 -14.16 -9.00
C ALA A 172 25.83 -14.61 -10.45
N ASP A 173 26.98 -15.12 -10.85
CA ASP A 173 27.14 -15.69 -12.20
C ASP A 173 26.60 -17.12 -12.24
N ASP A 174 26.36 -17.60 -13.46
CA ASP A 174 25.87 -18.96 -13.77
C ASP A 174 24.59 -19.37 -13.02
N GLY A 175 23.79 -18.36 -12.66
CA GLY A 175 22.50 -18.52 -12.02
C GLY A 175 22.58 -18.93 -10.55
N GLY A 176 23.73 -18.75 -9.90
CA GLY A 176 24.00 -19.17 -8.52
C GLY A 176 22.96 -18.70 -7.51
N LYS A 177 22.62 -19.56 -6.53
CA LYS A 177 21.58 -19.32 -5.52
C LYS A 177 22.05 -19.49 -4.07
N PRO A 178 23.01 -18.68 -3.58
CA PRO A 178 23.59 -18.83 -2.24
C PRO A 178 22.60 -18.97 -1.07
N ILE A 179 21.42 -18.36 -1.14
CA ILE A 179 20.43 -18.48 -0.07
C ILE A 179 19.74 -19.85 -0.11
N THR A 180 19.29 -20.26 -1.29
CA THR A 180 18.66 -21.57 -1.50
C THR A 180 19.65 -22.71 -1.25
N ASP A 181 20.90 -22.51 -1.63
CA ASP A 181 21.98 -23.50 -1.48
C ASP A 181 22.58 -23.52 -0.07
N HIS A 182 22.04 -22.72 0.86
CA HIS A 182 22.56 -22.55 2.22
C HIS A 182 24.05 -22.14 2.28
N ALA A 183 24.55 -21.51 1.21
CA ALA A 183 25.90 -20.99 1.09
C ALA A 183 25.99 -19.56 1.65
N TYR A 184 25.44 -19.34 2.84
CA TYR A 184 25.51 -18.05 3.53
C TYR A 184 25.86 -18.22 5.01
N LYS A 185 26.29 -17.12 5.63
CA LYS A 185 26.44 -17.00 7.08
C LYS A 185 25.86 -15.66 7.52
N LEU A 186 24.96 -15.70 8.49
CA LEU A 186 24.45 -14.50 9.15
C LEU A 186 24.96 -14.47 10.60
N ARG A 187 25.45 -13.31 11.03
CA ARG A 187 25.86 -13.06 12.40
C ARG A 187 25.29 -11.73 12.86
N TRP A 188 24.89 -11.67 14.12
CA TRP A 188 24.40 -10.44 14.74
C TRP A 188 25.37 -9.97 15.82
N SER A 189 25.50 -8.65 15.94
CA SER A 189 26.11 -7.93 17.04
C SER A 189 25.13 -6.85 17.54
N ASP A 190 25.54 -6.11 18.56
CA ASP A 190 24.76 -4.98 19.09
C ASP A 190 24.61 -3.83 18.07
N ASP A 191 25.49 -3.79 17.07
CA ASP A 191 25.55 -2.79 16.00
C ASP A 191 24.75 -3.20 14.74
N GLY A 192 24.23 -4.43 14.68
CA GLY A 192 23.48 -4.94 13.53
C GLY A 192 23.90 -6.33 13.09
N GLY A 193 23.48 -6.71 11.88
CA GLY A 193 23.71 -8.00 11.26
C GLY A 193 24.72 -7.93 10.14
N LEU A 194 25.56 -8.96 10.02
CA LEU A 194 26.46 -9.17 8.90
C LEU A 194 26.11 -10.47 8.18
N LEU A 195 25.63 -10.34 6.95
CA LEU A 195 25.34 -11.43 6.04
C LEU A 195 26.51 -11.62 5.06
N LEU A 196 27.11 -12.80 5.08
CA LEU A 196 28.14 -13.23 4.14
C LEU A 196 27.59 -14.30 3.21
N LEU A 197 27.50 -14.00 1.92
CA LEU A 197 27.20 -14.92 0.85
C LEU A 197 28.50 -15.53 0.30
N ARG A 198 28.50 -16.84 0.08
CA ARG A 198 29.64 -17.56 -0.47
C ARG A 198 29.31 -18.06 -1.87
N GLY A 199 30.06 -17.55 -2.84
CA GLY A 199 30.13 -18.16 -4.16
C GLY A 199 31.09 -19.34 -4.19
N SER A 200 31.07 -20.09 -5.30
CA SER A 200 32.10 -21.07 -5.64
C SER A 200 33.00 -20.51 -6.75
N GLY A 201 34.14 -21.16 -7.02
CA GLY A 201 35.08 -20.69 -8.05
C GLY A 201 34.48 -20.55 -9.46
N GLY A 202 33.42 -21.31 -9.77
CA GLY A 202 32.65 -21.19 -11.02
C GLY A 202 31.32 -20.44 -10.86
N GLN A 203 30.98 -19.96 -9.67
CA GLN A 203 29.74 -19.21 -9.41
C GLN A 203 30.03 -18.11 -8.38
N PRO A 204 30.81 -17.08 -8.74
CA PRO A 204 31.09 -15.97 -7.84
C PRO A 204 29.81 -15.20 -7.49
N VAL A 205 29.81 -14.61 -6.29
CA VAL A 205 28.72 -13.77 -5.78
C VAL A 205 29.31 -12.41 -5.41
N TRP A 206 28.67 -11.32 -5.85
CA TRP A 206 29.17 -9.97 -5.62
C TRP A 206 28.07 -8.91 -5.39
N PRO A 207 28.23 -8.00 -4.40
CA PRO A 207 29.13 -8.16 -3.27
C PRO A 207 28.75 -9.39 -2.45
N GLY A 208 29.73 -10.02 -1.80
CA GLY A 208 29.49 -11.19 -0.95
C GLY A 208 29.14 -10.83 0.49
N MET A 209 29.29 -9.57 0.89
CA MET A 209 29.09 -9.13 2.28
C MET A 209 28.04 -8.02 2.32
N HIS A 210 27.10 -8.12 3.25
CA HIS A 210 25.98 -7.19 3.40
C HIS A 210 25.74 -6.91 4.88
N GLU A 211 25.58 -5.64 5.21
CA GLU A 211 25.15 -5.20 6.53
C GLU A 211 23.62 -5.15 6.59
N VAL A 212 23.06 -5.46 7.76
CA VAL A 212 21.62 -5.50 8.03
C VAL A 212 21.35 -4.77 9.33
N ASP A 213 20.69 -3.62 9.26
CA ASP A 213 20.29 -2.86 10.45
C ASP A 213 18.78 -2.55 10.40
N CYS A 214 18.11 -2.73 11.54
CA CYS A 214 16.68 -2.47 11.72
C CYS A 214 16.38 -1.15 12.46
N ARG A 215 17.40 -0.37 12.82
CA ARG A 215 17.27 0.91 13.54
C ARG A 215 17.00 2.11 12.64
#